data_AF-A0A327M6H4-F1
#
_entry.id   AF-A0A327M6H4-F1
#
_cell.length_a   1.000
_cell.length_b   1.000
_cell.length_c   1.000
_cell.angle_alpha   90.00
_cell.angle_beta   90.00
_cell.angle_gamma   90.00
#
_symmetry.space_group_name_H-M   'P 1'
#
loop_
_entity.id
_entity.type
_entity.pdbx_description
1 polymer ?
#
loop_
_entity_poly.entity_id
_entity_poly.type
_entity_poly.pdbx_seq_one_letter_code
_entity_poly.pdbx_strand_id
1 'polypeptide(L)'
;MLPLIPLISLAGSLVPELVGLFGGRRAGELAGKVAEAVQQVAGTADPAAAARSVQEDAAKAGALRLRLEEIRIQYQALQVEDAASERQALLETLRVEAADRARAGANLSAALLAPGVSASIAAATPAAVSALVLAGFFGFTAWLVRFPPAGGDPTTLTLLNVVVGALVAGFTAVVNFWLGSSQGSRDKDRTVASLQQAQMQAGAGAGAARAPATALEALVAAPFAGLAPARATPRPGQPGRFDLCLEVVLQQEGGFSNDAADPGGATQMGITEHCLAAWRGRPVTPEEVRALSAEEAKEIYRAQYWNLMRCEDLPRGIDLMVFDFGVNAGPGTSVKLLQRAVGVKPDGAVGPYTLRAAKAAEAGPLIEALAQARLDHYRGLATFPRFGRGWARRVEDVRRQALLMAGA
;
A
#
# COMPACT_ATOMS: atom_id res chain seq x y z
N MET A 1 30.00 -1.92 -24.54
CA MET A 1 28.96 -2.70 -23.83
C MET A 1 28.58 -3.87 -24.72
N LEU A 2 28.94 -5.09 -24.32
CA LEU A 2 28.61 -6.31 -25.06
C LEU A 2 27.09 -6.53 -25.05
N PRO A 3 26.46 -6.98 -26.15
CA PRO A 3 25.06 -7.35 -26.14
C PRO A 3 24.90 -8.63 -25.30
N LEU A 4 24.57 -8.46 -24.01
CA LEU A 4 24.40 -9.55 -23.03
C LEU A 4 23.16 -10.42 -23.29
N ILE A 5 22.19 -9.89 -24.03
CA ILE A 5 20.88 -10.51 -24.33
C ILE A 5 21.01 -11.87 -25.05
N PRO A 6 21.80 -12.03 -26.14
CA PRO A 6 21.98 -13.32 -26.81
C PRO A 6 22.67 -14.39 -25.96
N LEU A 7 23.60 -14.02 -25.07
CA LEU A 7 24.28 -14.97 -24.17
C LEU A 7 23.33 -15.48 -23.08
N ILE A 8 22.41 -14.64 -22.61
CA ILE A 8 21.35 -15.01 -21.65
C ILE A 8 20.35 -15.98 -22.28
N SER A 9 20.01 -15.80 -23.56
CA SER A 9 19.14 -16.72 -24.31
C SER A 9 19.79 -18.10 -24.49
N LEU A 10 21.09 -18.15 -24.77
CA LEU A 10 21.86 -19.39 -24.86
C LEU A 10 21.98 -20.10 -23.51
N ALA A 11 22.22 -19.35 -22.43
CA ALA A 11 22.27 -19.92 -21.08
C ALA A 11 20.90 -20.46 -20.64
N GLY A 12 19.82 -19.76 -20.98
CA GLY A 12 18.44 -20.18 -20.69
C GLY A 12 17.96 -21.40 -21.48
N SER A 13 18.52 -21.67 -22.66
CA SER A 13 18.21 -22.89 -23.42
C SER A 13 18.90 -24.13 -22.84
N LEU A 14 20.06 -23.97 -22.20
CA LEU A 14 20.82 -25.04 -21.57
C LEU A 14 20.42 -25.29 -20.11
N VAL A 15 20.12 -24.23 -19.36
CA VAL A 15 19.66 -24.27 -17.96
C VAL A 15 18.45 -23.34 -17.82
N PRO A 16 17.23 -23.84 -18.06
CA PRO A 16 16.00 -23.04 -18.02
C PRO A 16 15.73 -22.38 -16.66
N GLU A 17 16.14 -23.03 -15.57
CA GLU A 17 15.95 -22.50 -14.20
C GLU A 17 16.80 -21.25 -13.91
N LEU A 18 17.89 -21.04 -14.65
CA LEU A 18 18.77 -19.88 -14.48
C LEU A 18 18.05 -18.58 -14.91
N VAL A 19 17.07 -18.69 -15.81
CA VAL A 19 16.23 -17.58 -16.28
C VAL A 19 15.46 -16.94 -15.11
N GLY A 20 15.03 -17.73 -14.12
CA GLY A 20 14.32 -17.23 -12.94
C GLY A 20 15.15 -16.35 -12.02
N LEU A 21 16.48 -16.48 -12.05
CA LEU A 21 17.40 -15.74 -11.17
C LEU A 21 17.78 -14.34 -11.70
N PHE A 22 17.55 -14.07 -12.98
CA PHE A 22 17.77 -12.75 -13.60
C PHE A 22 16.75 -11.67 -13.21
N GLY A 23 15.72 -12.02 -12.41
CA GLY A 23 14.75 -11.06 -11.87
C GLY A 23 15.10 -10.50 -10.48
N GLY A 24 16.21 -10.94 -9.87
CA GLY A 24 16.58 -10.57 -8.50
C GLY A 24 17.52 -9.36 -8.37
N ARG A 25 17.78 -8.90 -7.13
CA ARG A 25 18.70 -7.77 -6.83
C ARG A 25 20.12 -7.95 -7.40
N ARG A 26 20.54 -9.20 -7.63
CA ARG A 26 21.87 -9.56 -8.14
C ARG A 26 21.87 -9.93 -9.63
N ALA A 27 20.82 -9.57 -10.38
CA ALA A 27 20.68 -9.90 -11.80
C ALA A 27 21.84 -9.39 -12.67
N GLY A 28 22.37 -8.20 -12.38
CA GLY A 28 23.53 -7.64 -13.09
C GLY A 28 24.82 -8.42 -12.84
N GLU A 29 25.03 -8.89 -11.61
CA GLU A 29 26.19 -9.72 -11.25
C GLU A 29 26.09 -11.11 -11.89
N LEU A 30 24.90 -11.71 -11.85
CA LEU A 30 24.60 -12.99 -12.50
C LEU A 30 24.83 -12.91 -14.02
N ALA A 31 24.39 -11.83 -14.67
CA ALA A 31 24.61 -11.61 -16.10
C ALA A 31 26.10 -11.48 -16.45
N GLY A 32 26.87 -10.81 -15.61
CA GLY A 32 28.32 -10.76 -15.74
C GLY A 32 28.97 -12.14 -15.63
N LYS A 33 28.58 -12.93 -14.62
CA LYS A 33 29.12 -14.28 -14.40
C LYS A 33 28.76 -15.28 -15.48
N VAL A 34 27.54 -15.21 -16.01
CA VAL A 34 27.11 -16.04 -17.15
C VAL A 34 27.86 -15.66 -18.42
N ALA A 35 28.06 -14.37 -18.68
CA ALA A 35 28.86 -13.92 -19.83
C ALA A 35 30.32 -14.39 -19.74
N GLU A 36 30.92 -14.29 -18.54
CA GLU A 36 32.27 -14.79 -18.26
C GLU A 36 32.37 -16.31 -18.49
N ALA A 37 31.39 -17.08 -18.01
CA ALA A 37 31.34 -18.53 -18.20
C ALA A 37 31.20 -18.92 -19.67
N VAL A 38 30.34 -18.24 -20.44
CA VAL A 38 30.18 -18.51 -21.87
C VAL A 38 31.46 -18.16 -22.64
N GLN A 39 32.11 -17.03 -22.33
CA GLN A 39 33.36 -16.64 -22.97
C GLN A 39 34.50 -17.63 -22.68
N GLN A 40 34.60 -18.15 -21.44
CA GLN A 40 35.61 -19.14 -21.04
C GLN A 40 35.47 -20.47 -21.80
N VAL A 41 34.23 -20.92 -22.06
CA VAL A 41 33.98 -22.20 -22.73
C VAL A 41 33.96 -22.07 -24.24
N ALA A 42 33.42 -20.98 -24.78
CA ALA A 42 33.31 -20.76 -26.22
C ALA A 42 34.59 -20.20 -26.85
N GLY A 43 35.48 -19.58 -26.07
CA GLY A 43 36.74 -19.00 -26.53
C GLY A 43 36.58 -17.72 -27.39
N THR A 44 35.37 -17.19 -27.48
CA THR A 44 35.03 -15.99 -28.26
C THR A 44 34.10 -15.09 -27.46
N ALA A 45 34.26 -13.77 -27.64
CA ALA A 45 33.38 -12.75 -27.07
C ALA A 45 32.17 -12.45 -27.95
N ASP A 46 32.12 -12.98 -29.18
CA ASP A 46 30.98 -12.83 -30.09
C ASP A 46 29.87 -13.83 -29.74
N PRO A 47 28.67 -13.36 -29.32
CA PRO A 47 27.57 -14.23 -28.91
C PRO A 47 27.07 -15.19 -29.99
N ALA A 48 27.09 -14.77 -31.26
CA ALA A 48 26.62 -15.60 -32.37
C ALA A 48 27.63 -16.69 -32.75
N ALA A 49 28.93 -16.40 -32.62
CA ALA A 49 29.99 -17.39 -32.76
C ALA A 49 30.03 -18.35 -31.55
N ALA A 50 29.78 -17.86 -30.34
CA ALA A 50 29.73 -18.67 -29.13
C ALA A 50 28.58 -19.68 -29.15
N ALA A 51 27.39 -19.26 -29.59
CA ALA A 51 26.25 -20.17 -29.72
C ALA A 51 26.51 -21.29 -30.72
N ARG A 52 27.13 -20.98 -31.87
CA ARG A 52 27.50 -21.98 -32.88
C ARG A 52 28.55 -22.96 -32.38
N SER A 53 29.61 -22.47 -31.75
CA SER A 53 30.70 -23.34 -31.26
C SER A 53 30.25 -24.29 -30.13
N VAL A 54 29.28 -23.87 -29.31
CA VAL A 54 28.67 -24.69 -28.27
C VAL A 54 27.67 -25.70 -28.84
N GLN A 55 26.95 -25.35 -29.92
CA GLN A 55 26.02 -26.26 -30.60
C GLN A 55 26.74 -27.34 -31.42
N GLU A 56 27.89 -27.01 -32.01
CA GLU A 56 28.67 -27.93 -32.84
C GLU A 56 29.56 -28.89 -32.02
N ASP A 57 29.92 -28.52 -30.78
CA ASP A 57 30.80 -29.29 -29.90
C ASP A 57 30.07 -29.74 -28.62
N ALA A 58 29.69 -31.02 -28.59
CA ALA A 58 29.00 -31.63 -27.46
C ALA A 58 29.81 -31.58 -26.14
N ALA A 59 31.14 -31.55 -26.21
CA ALA A 59 31.99 -31.43 -25.01
C ALA A 59 31.92 -30.02 -24.42
N LYS A 60 31.90 -28.98 -25.27
CA LYS A 60 31.70 -27.59 -24.84
C LYS A 60 30.30 -27.36 -24.30
N ALA A 61 29.27 -27.95 -24.90
CA ALA A 61 27.90 -27.90 -24.36
C ALA A 61 27.80 -28.51 -22.96
N GLY A 62 28.43 -29.67 -22.73
CA GLY A 62 28.50 -30.31 -21.42
C GLY A 62 29.24 -29.47 -20.37
N ALA A 63 30.41 -28.93 -20.74
CA ALA A 63 31.21 -28.08 -19.85
C ALA A 63 30.48 -26.77 -19.48
N LEU A 64 29.83 -26.13 -20.45
CA LEU A 64 29.06 -24.91 -20.22
C LEU A 64 27.84 -25.19 -19.31
N ARG A 65 27.13 -26.30 -19.54
CA ARG A 65 25.99 -26.69 -18.70
C ARG A 65 26.40 -26.88 -17.24
N LEU A 66 27.52 -27.56 -16.99
CA LEU A 66 28.02 -27.78 -15.63
C LEU A 66 28.40 -26.47 -14.92
N ARG A 67 29.06 -25.56 -15.64
CA ARG A 67 29.44 -24.22 -15.15
C ARG A 67 28.22 -23.35 -14.84
N LEU A 68 27.18 -23.42 -15.68
CA LEU A 68 25.94 -22.67 -15.48
C LEU A 68 25.12 -23.21 -14.30
N GLU A 69 25.10 -24.54 -14.08
CA GLU A 69 24.47 -25.16 -12.91
C GLU A 69 25.16 -24.76 -11.59
N GLU A 70 26.48 -24.70 -11.57
CA GLU A 70 27.25 -24.22 -10.40
C GLU A 70 26.89 -22.77 -10.06
N ILE A 71 26.83 -21.90 -11.07
CA ILE A 71 26.40 -20.51 -10.92
C ILE A 71 24.95 -20.43 -10.42
N ARG A 72 24.04 -21.27 -10.95
CA ARG A 72 22.63 -21.30 -10.51
C ARG A 72 22.54 -21.62 -9.01
N ILE A 73 23.18 -22.69 -8.56
CA ILE A 73 23.14 -23.13 -7.16
C ILE A 73 23.69 -22.04 -6.23
N GLN A 74 24.83 -21.44 -6.61
CA GLN A 74 25.45 -20.37 -5.82
C GLN A 74 24.52 -19.16 -5.65
N TYR A 75 23.92 -18.69 -6.75
CA TYR A 75 23.04 -17.52 -6.71
C TYR A 75 21.67 -17.81 -6.07
N GLN A 76 21.19 -19.05 -6.14
CA GLN A 76 19.99 -19.47 -5.42
C GLN A 76 20.20 -19.45 -3.91
N ALA A 77 21.37 -19.90 -3.41
CA ALA A 77 21.71 -19.84 -1.99
C ALA A 77 21.78 -18.38 -1.49
N LEU A 78 22.42 -17.50 -2.25
CA LEU A 78 22.50 -16.06 -1.94
C LEU A 78 21.13 -15.39 -1.91
N GLN A 79 20.20 -15.77 -2.81
CA GLN A 79 18.85 -15.23 -2.82
C GLN A 79 18.04 -15.61 -1.56
N VAL A 80 18.24 -16.83 -1.05
CA VAL A 80 17.59 -17.29 0.18
C VAL A 80 18.13 -16.54 1.40
N GLU A 81 19.44 -16.28 1.46
CA GLU A 81 20.08 -15.51 2.54
C GLU A 81 19.64 -14.04 2.53
N ASP A 82 19.57 -13.43 1.35
CA ASP A 82 19.06 -12.08 1.15
C ASP A 82 17.59 -11.97 1.64
N ALA A 83 16.75 -12.95 1.30
CA ALA A 83 15.35 -12.99 1.73
C ALA A 83 15.18 -13.24 3.24
N ALA A 84 16.08 -14.03 3.85
CA ALA A 84 16.10 -14.26 5.29
C ALA A 84 16.49 -12.97 6.05
N SER A 85 17.49 -12.26 5.55
CA SER A 85 17.97 -10.99 6.11
C SER A 85 16.89 -9.90 6.07
N GLU A 86 16.19 -9.76 4.95
CA GLU A 86 15.05 -8.83 4.82
C GLU A 86 13.92 -9.15 5.79
N ARG A 87 13.58 -10.44 5.92
CA ARG A 87 12.56 -10.91 6.86
C ARG A 87 12.95 -10.58 8.30
N GLN A 88 14.22 -10.74 8.64
CA GLN A 88 14.73 -10.46 9.98
C GLN A 88 14.72 -8.95 10.28
N ALA A 89 15.12 -8.10 9.33
CA ALA A 89 15.03 -6.64 9.48
C ALA A 89 13.59 -6.16 9.66
N LEU A 90 12.65 -6.74 8.92
CA LEU A 90 11.22 -6.44 9.06
C LEU A 90 10.70 -6.84 10.44
N LEU A 91 11.07 -8.03 10.94
CA LEU A 91 10.66 -8.50 12.26
C LEU A 91 11.20 -7.61 13.38
N GLU A 92 12.45 -7.15 13.29
CA GLU A 92 13.02 -6.23 14.27
C GLU A 92 12.31 -4.88 14.27
N THR A 93 11.99 -4.35 13.08
CA THR A 93 11.23 -3.10 12.97
C THR A 93 9.85 -3.23 13.60
N LEU A 94 9.14 -4.33 13.30
CA LEU A 94 7.83 -4.62 13.88
C LEU A 94 7.91 -4.83 15.40
N ARG A 95 8.97 -5.46 15.91
CA ARG A 95 9.22 -5.63 17.35
C ARG A 95 9.40 -4.30 18.05
N VAL A 96 10.24 -3.41 17.51
CA VAL A 96 10.48 -2.07 18.07
C VAL A 96 9.17 -1.29 18.10
N GLU A 97 8.42 -1.27 17.00
CA GLU A 97 7.13 -0.57 16.95
C GLU A 97 6.08 -1.18 17.90
N ALA A 98 6.07 -2.49 18.10
CA ALA A 98 5.18 -3.14 19.05
C ALA A 98 5.58 -2.81 20.51
N ALA A 99 6.88 -2.78 20.81
CA ALA A 99 7.42 -2.40 22.10
C ALA A 99 7.09 -0.94 22.45
N ASP A 100 7.21 -0.02 21.49
CA ASP A 100 6.85 1.39 21.71
C ASP A 100 5.35 1.58 21.93
N ARG A 101 4.49 0.87 21.19
CA ARG A 101 3.04 0.85 21.45
C ARG A 101 2.70 0.27 22.81
N ALA A 102 3.39 -0.79 23.23
CA ALA A 102 3.20 -1.40 24.54
C ALA A 102 3.61 -0.45 25.67
N ARG A 103 4.75 0.25 25.53
CA ARG A 103 5.20 1.29 26.48
C ARG A 103 4.24 2.47 26.55
N ALA A 104 3.76 2.98 25.42
CA ALA A 104 2.77 4.05 25.38
C ALA A 104 1.45 3.64 26.06
N GLY A 105 0.99 2.41 25.80
CA GLY A 105 -0.17 1.82 26.48
C GLY A 105 0.05 1.63 27.97
N ALA A 106 1.24 1.18 28.39
CA ALA A 106 1.60 0.99 29.79
C ALA A 106 1.61 2.33 30.55
N ASN A 107 2.24 3.37 30.00
CA ASN A 107 2.27 4.71 30.58
C ASN A 107 0.86 5.32 30.70
N LEU A 108 0.04 5.15 29.67
CA LEU A 108 -1.36 5.59 29.71
C LEU A 108 -2.15 4.79 30.76
N SER A 109 -2.02 3.47 30.79
CA SER A 109 -2.71 2.62 31.78
C SER A 109 -2.27 2.92 33.22
N ALA A 110 -0.99 3.22 33.45
CA ALA A 110 -0.46 3.61 34.76
C ALA A 110 -1.02 4.96 35.20
N ALA A 111 -1.15 5.93 34.28
CA ALA A 111 -1.80 7.21 34.55
C ALA A 111 -3.30 7.05 34.83
N LEU A 112 -3.97 6.09 34.17
CA LEU A 112 -5.40 5.81 34.33
C LEU A 112 -5.73 4.96 35.57
N LEU A 113 -4.76 4.25 36.14
CA LEU A 113 -4.88 3.49 37.38
C LEU A 113 -4.37 4.27 38.61
N ALA A 114 -4.02 5.54 38.44
CA ALA A 114 -3.64 6.42 39.54
C ALA A 114 -4.81 6.54 40.54
N PRO A 115 -4.54 6.55 41.86
CA PRO A 115 -5.58 6.60 42.87
C PRO A 115 -6.46 7.85 42.69
N GLY A 116 -7.75 7.63 42.45
CA GLY A 116 -8.75 8.69 42.19
C GLY A 116 -9.38 8.67 40.80
N VAL A 117 -8.88 7.86 39.85
CA VAL A 117 -9.45 7.75 38.49
C VAL A 117 -10.33 6.50 38.38
N SER A 118 -11.63 6.67 38.09
CA SER A 118 -12.55 5.54 37.91
C SER A 118 -12.42 4.89 36.52
N ALA A 119 -12.78 3.61 36.39
CA ALA A 119 -12.67 2.86 35.13
C ALA A 119 -13.45 3.48 33.95
N SER A 120 -14.54 4.20 34.23
CA SER A 120 -15.31 4.95 33.24
C SER A 120 -14.60 6.22 32.77
N ILE A 121 -13.90 6.92 33.67
CA ILE A 121 -13.06 8.08 33.32
C ILE A 121 -11.88 7.62 32.45
N ALA A 122 -11.27 6.48 32.81
CA ALA A 122 -10.16 5.90 32.06
C ALA A 122 -10.53 5.54 30.61
N ALA A 123 -11.71 4.95 30.39
CA ALA A 123 -12.20 4.62 29.05
C ALA A 123 -12.59 5.87 28.22
N ALA A 124 -13.05 6.93 28.88
CA ALA A 124 -13.45 8.18 28.23
C ALA A 124 -12.28 9.14 27.94
N THR A 125 -11.12 8.94 28.58
CA THR A 125 -9.99 9.89 28.54
C THR A 125 -9.48 10.18 27.12
N PRO A 126 -9.28 9.19 26.23
CA PRO A 126 -8.82 9.48 24.86
C PRO A 126 -9.84 10.30 24.05
N ALA A 127 -11.14 10.02 24.22
CA ALA A 127 -12.22 10.76 23.59
C ALA A 127 -12.36 12.17 24.16
N ALA A 128 -12.21 12.34 25.48
CA ALA A 128 -12.28 13.63 26.16
C ALA A 128 -11.12 14.55 25.76
N VAL A 129 -9.89 14.03 25.70
CA VAL A 129 -8.72 14.79 25.24
C VAL A 129 -8.87 15.17 23.76
N SER A 130 -9.36 14.25 22.92
CA SER A 130 -9.63 14.53 21.51
C SER A 130 -10.69 15.61 21.32
N ALA A 131 -11.78 15.56 22.10
CA ALA A 131 -12.85 16.55 22.08
C ALA A 131 -12.36 17.93 22.54
N LEU A 132 -11.49 17.99 23.55
CA LEU A 132 -10.92 19.24 24.05
C LEU A 132 -10.02 19.91 23.01
N VAL A 133 -9.18 19.13 22.31
CA VAL A 133 -8.32 19.64 21.24
C VAL A 133 -9.15 20.15 20.05
N LEU A 134 -10.19 19.41 19.64
CA LEU A 134 -11.11 19.83 18.58
C LEU A 134 -11.88 21.10 18.96
N ALA A 135 -12.44 21.14 20.16
CA ALA A 135 -13.16 22.32 20.66
C ALA A 135 -12.24 23.55 20.76
N GLY A 136 -10.99 23.37 21.21
CA GLY A 136 -9.98 24.41 21.24
C GLY A 136 -9.62 24.92 19.84
N PHE A 137 -9.40 24.02 18.88
CA PHE A 137 -9.09 24.36 17.50
C PHE A 137 -10.20 25.19 16.84
N PHE A 138 -11.44 24.70 16.86
CA PHE A 138 -12.57 25.39 16.23
C PHE A 138 -12.99 26.64 17.00
N GLY A 139 -12.96 26.61 18.33
CA GLY A 139 -13.27 27.76 19.17
C GLY A 139 -12.29 28.90 18.97
N PHE A 140 -10.98 28.62 18.94
CA PHE A 140 -9.95 29.63 18.70
C PHE A 140 -9.99 30.16 17.27
N THR A 141 -10.22 29.28 16.28
CA THR A 141 -10.37 29.70 14.87
C THR A 141 -11.59 30.60 14.69
N ALA A 142 -12.73 30.24 15.28
CA ALA A 142 -13.93 31.07 15.26
C ALA A 142 -13.72 32.42 15.97
N TRP A 143 -12.99 32.43 17.09
CA TRP A 143 -12.61 33.65 17.79
C TRP A 143 -11.72 34.57 16.95
N LEU A 144 -10.73 34.02 16.24
CA LEU A 144 -9.87 34.79 15.32
C LEU A 144 -10.64 35.38 14.14
N VAL A 145 -11.57 34.63 13.56
CA VAL A 145 -12.44 35.13 12.49
C VAL A 145 -13.34 36.25 12.99
N ARG A 146 -13.80 36.18 14.24
CA ARG A 146 -14.70 37.16 14.85
C ARG A 146 -13.99 38.42 15.35
N PHE A 147 -12.72 38.30 15.75
CA PHE A 147 -11.87 39.35 16.28
C PHE A 147 -10.50 39.32 15.57
N PRO A 148 -10.44 39.74 14.30
CA PRO A 148 -9.17 39.77 13.58
C PRO A 148 -8.21 40.73 14.28
N PRO A 149 -6.95 40.34 14.52
CA PRO A 149 -5.99 41.20 15.19
C PRO A 149 -5.77 42.48 14.36
N ALA A 150 -6.22 43.61 14.88
CA ALA A 150 -6.07 44.92 14.27
C ALA A 150 -4.74 45.54 14.73
N GLY A 151 -3.68 45.32 13.96
CA GLY A 151 -2.36 45.92 14.21
C GLY A 151 -1.23 44.93 13.98
N GLY A 152 -0.34 45.26 13.04
CA GLY A 152 0.79 44.44 12.61
C GLY A 152 1.98 44.46 13.57
N ASP A 153 1.75 44.30 14.88
CA ASP A 153 2.86 44.08 15.81
C ASP A 153 3.49 42.70 15.53
N PRO A 154 4.78 42.63 15.16
CA PRO A 154 5.45 41.37 14.80
C PRO A 154 5.40 40.32 15.93
N THR A 155 5.35 40.76 17.19
CA THR A 155 5.30 39.87 18.35
C THR A 155 3.94 39.16 18.43
N THR A 156 2.86 39.91 18.23
CA THR A 156 1.49 39.39 18.21
C THR A 156 1.28 38.40 17.06
N LEU A 157 1.82 38.69 15.86
CA LEU A 157 1.77 37.78 14.71
C LEU A 157 2.59 36.50 14.93
N THR A 158 3.73 36.59 15.62
CA THR A 158 4.55 35.42 15.97
C THR A 158 3.84 34.51 16.95
N LEU A 159 3.29 35.07 18.02
CA LEU A 159 2.49 34.32 19.00
C LEU A 159 1.28 33.66 18.32
N LEU A 160 0.61 34.38 17.42
CA LEU A 160 -0.51 33.84 16.65
C LEU A 160 -0.10 32.62 15.83
N ASN A 161 1.01 32.71 15.09
CA ASN A 161 1.52 31.61 14.27
C ASN A 161 1.93 30.39 15.11
N VAL A 162 2.53 30.61 16.28
CA VAL A 162 2.88 29.53 17.22
C VAL A 162 1.62 28.83 17.74
N VAL A 163 0.60 29.59 18.15
CA VAL A 163 -0.66 29.02 18.66
C VAL A 163 -1.41 28.26 17.56
N VAL A 164 -1.53 28.85 16.36
CA VAL A 164 -2.16 28.17 15.21
C VAL A 164 -1.39 26.91 14.83
N GLY A 165 -0.05 26.96 14.81
CA GLY A 165 0.79 25.80 14.53
C GLY A 165 0.62 24.67 15.55
N ALA A 166 0.59 25.00 16.84
CA ALA A 166 0.36 24.03 17.91
C ALA A 166 -1.04 23.39 17.82
N LEU A 167 -2.06 24.18 17.48
CA LEU A 167 -3.43 23.70 17.31
C LEU A 167 -3.57 22.78 16.08
N VAL A 168 -2.93 23.10 14.95
CA VAL A 168 -2.89 22.24 13.76
C VAL A 168 -2.15 20.92 14.05
N ALA A 169 -1.05 20.97 14.78
CA ALA A 169 -0.32 19.78 15.20
C ALA A 169 -1.17 18.88 16.13
N GLY A 170 -1.86 19.48 17.11
CA GLY A 170 -2.79 18.78 17.99
C GLY A 170 -3.96 18.13 17.24
N PHE A 171 -4.58 18.85 16.31
CA PHE A 171 -5.62 18.31 15.44
C PHE A 171 -5.12 17.12 14.63
N THR A 172 -3.94 17.23 14.01
CA THR A 172 -3.31 16.15 13.24
C THR A 172 -3.03 14.92 14.10
N ALA A 173 -2.57 15.11 15.34
CA ALA A 173 -2.33 14.03 16.28
C ALA A 173 -3.63 13.28 16.64
N VAL A 174 -4.74 14.00 16.85
CA VAL A 174 -6.06 13.40 17.11
C VAL A 174 -6.56 12.62 15.91
N VAL A 175 -6.45 13.19 14.70
CA VAL A 175 -6.83 12.51 13.45
C VAL A 175 -6.01 11.22 13.28
N ASN A 176 -4.69 11.28 13.49
CA ASN A 176 -3.79 10.13 13.40
C ASN A 176 -4.05 9.06 14.48
N PHE A 177 -4.51 9.46 15.66
CA PHE A 177 -4.87 8.54 16.73
C PHE A 177 -6.12 7.71 16.36
N TRP A 178 -7.15 8.36 15.81
CA TRP A 178 -8.43 7.70 15.50
C TRP A 178 -8.46 6.98 14.15
N LEU A 179 -7.86 7.57 13.12
CA LEU A 179 -7.84 6.98 11.77
C LEU A 179 -6.64 6.06 11.57
N GLY A 180 -5.67 6.08 12.50
CA GLY A 180 -4.35 5.52 12.29
C GLY A 180 -3.59 6.40 11.30
N SER A 181 -2.33 6.74 11.59
CA SER A 181 -1.55 7.57 10.66
C SER A 181 -1.56 6.92 9.28
N SER A 182 -2.14 7.61 8.30
CA SER A 182 -2.15 7.17 6.92
C SER A 182 -0.72 6.81 6.52
N GLN A 183 -0.52 5.65 5.87
CA GLN A 183 0.82 5.21 5.47
C GLN A 183 1.57 6.29 4.67
N GLY A 184 0.86 7.20 4.00
CA GLY A 184 1.44 8.35 3.32
C GLY A 184 2.14 9.39 4.22
N SER A 185 1.75 9.53 5.50
CA SER A 185 2.47 10.41 6.44
C SER A 185 3.72 9.73 7.01
N ARG A 186 3.65 8.42 7.29
CA ARG A 186 4.81 7.63 7.76
C ARG A 186 5.92 7.52 6.72
N ASP A 187 5.54 7.40 5.44
CA ASP A 187 6.48 7.38 4.32
C ASP A 187 7.15 8.76 4.15
N LYS A 188 6.42 9.87 4.36
CA LYS A 188 6.99 11.23 4.42
C LYS A 188 7.90 11.44 5.62
N ASP A 189 7.50 11.04 6.82
CA ASP A 189 8.30 11.18 8.04
C ASP A 189 9.58 10.34 7.99
N ARG A 190 9.52 9.13 7.39
CA ARG A 190 10.71 8.31 7.12
C ARG A 190 11.62 8.92 6.07
N THR A 191 11.04 9.55 5.03
CA THR A 191 11.82 10.26 4.01
C THR A 191 12.50 11.48 4.62
N VAL A 192 11.81 12.27 5.43
CA VAL A 192 12.36 13.43 6.16
C VAL A 192 13.42 12.99 7.17
N ALA A 193 13.20 11.91 7.91
CA ALA A 193 14.19 11.34 8.82
C ALA A 193 15.43 10.82 8.06
N SER A 194 15.24 10.15 6.92
CA SER A 194 16.36 9.71 6.08
C SER A 194 17.12 10.88 5.44
N LEU A 195 16.44 11.98 5.12
CA LEU A 195 17.05 13.20 4.60
C LEU A 195 17.82 13.95 5.69
N GLN A 196 17.28 14.04 6.91
CA GLN A 196 17.98 14.59 8.06
C GLN A 196 19.18 13.73 8.45
N GLN A 197 19.06 12.40 8.38
CA GLN A 197 20.16 11.47 8.68
C GLN A 197 21.24 11.50 7.59
N ALA A 198 20.86 11.64 6.31
CA ALA A 198 21.79 11.87 5.21
C ALA A 198 22.46 13.25 5.30
N GLN A 199 21.76 14.29 5.76
CA GLN A 199 22.34 15.62 6.03
C GLN A 199 23.30 15.60 7.22
N MET A 200 22.99 14.86 8.29
CA MET A 200 23.90 14.69 9.43
C MET A 200 25.15 13.86 9.06
N GLN A 201 25.01 12.85 8.19
CA GLN A 201 26.15 12.10 7.66
C GLN A 201 26.98 12.91 6.66
N ALA A 202 26.35 13.75 5.83
CA ALA A 202 27.05 14.68 4.94
C ALA A 202 27.80 15.80 5.71
N GLY A 203 27.28 16.22 6.88
CA GLY A 203 27.97 17.15 7.78
C GLY A 203 29.15 16.52 8.55
N ALA A 204 29.13 15.21 8.76
CA ALA A 204 30.18 14.48 9.48
C ALA A 204 31.35 14.01 8.59
N GLY A 205 31.21 14.07 7.25
CA GLY A 205 32.20 13.58 6.27
C GLY A 205 33.02 14.65 5.55
N ALA A 206 32.94 15.93 5.95
CA ALA A 206 33.67 17.02 5.31
C ALA A 206 35.15 17.02 5.71
N GLY A 207 35.90 16.05 5.19
CA GLY A 207 37.32 15.89 5.46
C GLY A 207 38.05 15.02 4.45
N ALA A 208 37.88 15.23 3.14
CA ALA A 208 38.95 15.04 2.14
C ALA A 208 38.47 15.30 0.69
N ALA A 209 39.33 16.00 -0.05
CA ALA A 209 39.45 16.06 -1.52
C ALA A 209 38.37 16.81 -2.34
N ARG A 210 38.74 18.03 -2.75
CA ARG A 210 38.11 18.83 -3.82
C ARG A 210 38.33 18.17 -5.19
N ALA A 211 37.26 17.99 -5.96
CA ALA A 211 37.28 17.80 -7.41
C ALA A 211 36.48 18.94 -8.10
N PRO A 212 36.83 19.35 -9.33
CA PRO A 212 36.44 20.64 -9.90
C PRO A 212 34.98 20.72 -10.36
N ALA A 213 34.44 21.93 -10.26
CA ALA A 213 33.02 22.30 -10.32
C ALA A 213 32.32 22.16 -11.68
N THR A 214 32.90 21.50 -12.67
CA THR A 214 32.32 21.37 -14.02
C THR A 214 31.54 20.07 -14.26
N ALA A 215 31.64 19.09 -13.35
CA ALA A 215 30.81 17.87 -13.40
C ALA A 215 29.41 18.05 -12.78
N LEU A 216 29.19 19.17 -12.07
CA LEU A 216 27.96 19.40 -11.30
C LEU A 216 26.77 19.86 -12.17
N GLU A 217 27.02 20.58 -13.27
CA GLU A 217 25.93 21.06 -14.14
C GLU A 217 25.34 19.94 -15.02
N ALA A 218 26.13 18.93 -15.38
CA ALA A 218 25.66 17.79 -16.19
C ALA A 218 24.80 16.78 -15.37
N LEU A 219 24.96 16.74 -14.04
CA LEU A 219 24.19 15.84 -13.17
C LEU A 219 22.83 16.42 -12.75
N VAL A 220 22.62 17.73 -12.91
CA VAL A 220 21.34 18.41 -12.61
C VAL A 220 20.30 18.20 -13.73
N ALA A 221 20.73 17.74 -14.91
CA ALA A 221 19.84 17.57 -16.08
C ALA A 221 19.34 16.13 -16.31
N ALA A 222 19.69 15.16 -15.48
CA ALA A 222 19.22 13.78 -15.61
C ALA A 222 18.35 13.36 -14.41
N PRO A 223 17.12 12.85 -14.63
CA PRO A 223 16.26 12.42 -13.53
C PRO A 223 16.83 11.15 -12.89
N PHE A 224 17.35 11.28 -11.67
CA PHE A 224 17.74 10.13 -10.86
C PHE A 224 16.49 9.49 -10.23
N ALA A 225 16.05 8.39 -10.82
CA ALA A 225 15.11 7.46 -10.22
C ALA A 225 15.84 6.58 -9.20
N GLY A 226 15.55 6.78 -7.91
CA GLY A 226 16.20 6.03 -6.83
C GLY A 226 15.35 5.90 -5.57
N LEU A 227 14.90 4.66 -5.34
CA LEU A 227 14.90 3.93 -4.06
C LEU A 227 13.86 4.33 -2.98
N ALA A 228 12.63 3.86 -3.20
CA ALA A 228 11.72 3.45 -2.12
C ALA A 228 12.06 2.01 -1.66
N PRO A 229 11.85 1.64 -0.38
CA PRO A 229 12.01 0.27 0.07
C PRO A 229 10.94 -0.61 -0.59
N ALA A 230 11.35 -1.78 -1.07
CA ALA A 230 10.48 -2.75 -1.72
C ALA A 230 9.43 -3.31 -0.74
N ARG A 231 8.29 -2.59 -0.59
CA ARG A 231 6.98 -3.25 -0.68
C ARG A 231 7.05 -4.10 -1.94
N ALA A 232 6.46 -5.30 -1.96
CA ALA A 232 6.36 -6.09 -3.17
C ALA A 232 5.64 -5.26 -4.25
N THR A 233 6.41 -4.44 -4.96
CA THR A 233 5.99 -3.80 -6.18
C THR A 233 5.72 -4.96 -7.11
N PRO A 234 4.55 -4.99 -7.75
CA PRO A 234 4.31 -5.97 -8.78
C PRO A 234 5.52 -5.97 -9.71
N ARG A 235 5.96 -7.14 -10.18
CA ARG A 235 6.95 -7.21 -11.27
C ARG A 235 6.51 -6.22 -12.35
N PRO A 236 7.40 -5.46 -12.99
CA PRO A 236 7.00 -4.59 -14.10
C PRO A 236 6.16 -5.41 -15.09
N GLY A 237 4.86 -5.07 -15.20
CA GLY A 237 3.86 -5.81 -15.98
C GLY A 237 2.87 -6.71 -15.21
N GLN A 238 2.94 -6.82 -13.87
CA GLN A 238 1.91 -7.51 -13.07
C GLN A 238 1.02 -6.50 -12.33
N PRO A 239 -0.30 -6.73 -12.22
CA PRO A 239 -1.18 -5.88 -11.42
C PRO A 239 -0.98 -6.09 -9.91
N GLY A 240 -1.08 -5.02 -9.11
CA GLY A 240 -1.06 -5.11 -7.64
C GLY A 240 -2.32 -5.72 -7.04
N ARG A 241 -2.34 -6.01 -5.73
CA ARG A 241 -3.53 -6.58 -5.04
C ARG A 241 -4.77 -5.71 -5.23
N PHE A 242 -4.60 -4.40 -5.07
CA PHE A 242 -5.66 -3.43 -5.32
C PHE A 242 -6.14 -3.49 -6.77
N ASP A 243 -5.23 -3.54 -7.75
CA ASP A 243 -5.59 -3.55 -9.17
C ASP A 243 -6.39 -4.81 -9.52
N LEU A 244 -5.97 -5.97 -9.01
CA LEU A 244 -6.70 -7.23 -9.16
C LEU A 244 -8.10 -7.14 -8.56
N CYS A 245 -8.23 -6.65 -7.31
CA CYS A 245 -9.54 -6.53 -6.68
C CYS A 245 -10.42 -5.49 -7.37
N LEU A 246 -9.84 -4.39 -7.83
CA LEU A 246 -10.55 -3.34 -8.55
C LEU A 246 -11.09 -3.85 -9.88
N GLU A 247 -10.33 -4.68 -10.60
CA GLU A 247 -10.80 -5.32 -11.82
C GLU A 247 -12.07 -6.16 -11.56
N VAL A 248 -12.07 -6.97 -10.49
CA VAL A 248 -13.26 -7.75 -10.08
C VAL A 248 -14.45 -6.85 -9.79
N VAL A 249 -14.25 -5.78 -9.02
CA VAL A 249 -15.31 -4.84 -8.65
C VAL A 249 -15.86 -4.15 -9.89
N LEU A 250 -15.00 -3.64 -10.77
CA LEU A 250 -15.42 -2.91 -11.98
C LEU A 250 -16.15 -3.81 -12.99
N GLN A 251 -15.87 -5.12 -13.04
CA GLN A 251 -16.67 -6.05 -13.84
C GLN A 251 -18.14 -6.14 -13.37
N GLN A 252 -18.39 -5.84 -12.10
CA GLN A 252 -19.73 -5.82 -11.51
C GLN A 252 -20.40 -4.44 -11.62
N GLU A 253 -19.61 -3.40 -11.85
CA GLU A 253 -20.11 -2.03 -12.04
C GLU A 253 -20.51 -1.82 -13.51
N GLY A 254 -21.67 -1.19 -13.71
CA GLY A 254 -22.18 -0.88 -15.05
C GLY A 254 -21.42 0.26 -15.75
N GLY A 255 -21.76 0.49 -17.02
CA GLY A 255 -21.36 1.70 -17.73
C GLY A 255 -22.12 2.95 -17.25
N PHE A 256 -21.96 4.06 -17.98
CA PHE A 256 -22.61 5.33 -17.66
C PHE A 256 -24.13 5.18 -17.49
N SER A 257 -24.66 5.68 -16.37
CA SER A 257 -26.10 5.83 -16.14
C SER A 257 -26.41 7.24 -15.67
N ASN A 258 -27.46 7.83 -16.22
CA ASN A 258 -27.98 9.13 -15.79
C ASN A 258 -29.50 9.05 -15.83
N ASP A 259 -30.10 8.63 -14.72
CA ASP A 259 -31.55 8.56 -14.56
C ASP A 259 -32.03 9.81 -13.80
N ALA A 260 -32.98 10.55 -14.37
CA ALA A 260 -33.52 11.76 -13.76
C ALA A 260 -34.29 11.48 -12.46
N ALA A 261 -34.66 10.23 -12.19
CA ALA A 261 -35.31 9.81 -10.96
C ALA A 261 -34.31 9.35 -9.86
N ASP A 262 -33.02 9.27 -10.16
CA ASP A 262 -31.99 8.84 -9.20
C ASP A 262 -31.45 10.03 -8.40
N PRO A 263 -31.64 10.08 -7.07
CA PRO A 263 -31.07 11.14 -6.23
C PRO A 263 -29.53 11.17 -6.22
N GLY A 264 -28.86 10.12 -6.71
CA GLY A 264 -27.40 10.05 -6.86
C GLY A 264 -26.84 10.78 -8.09
N GLY A 265 -27.69 11.17 -9.04
CA GLY A 265 -27.28 11.86 -10.27
C GLY A 265 -26.52 10.97 -11.25
N ALA A 266 -25.79 11.59 -12.18
CA ALA A 266 -25.00 10.86 -13.16
C ALA A 266 -23.96 9.95 -12.46
N THR A 267 -23.80 8.73 -12.97
CA THR A 267 -22.87 7.73 -12.43
C THR A 267 -22.05 7.11 -13.55
N GLN A 268 -20.72 7.01 -13.35
CA GLN A 268 -19.78 6.38 -14.27
C GLN A 268 -18.82 5.50 -13.47
N MET A 269 -18.62 4.25 -13.88
CA MET A 269 -17.74 3.30 -13.18
C MET A 269 -18.10 3.13 -11.69
N GLY A 270 -19.39 3.22 -11.35
CA GLY A 270 -19.88 3.18 -9.95
C GLY A 270 -19.62 4.45 -9.13
N ILE A 271 -19.03 5.50 -9.72
CA ILE A 271 -18.77 6.79 -9.06
C ILE A 271 -19.88 7.78 -9.43
N THR A 272 -20.63 8.20 -8.42
CA THR A 272 -21.72 9.18 -8.56
C THR A 272 -21.20 10.61 -8.70
N GLU A 273 -22.04 11.50 -9.23
CA GLU A 273 -21.79 12.94 -9.31
C GLU A 273 -21.39 13.51 -7.95
N HIS A 274 -22.11 13.14 -6.88
CA HIS A 274 -21.80 13.58 -5.52
C HIS A 274 -20.42 13.08 -5.05
N CYS A 275 -20.06 11.83 -5.35
CA CYS A 275 -18.76 11.26 -4.99
C CYS A 275 -17.63 11.99 -5.72
N LEU A 276 -17.80 12.26 -7.02
CA LEU A 276 -16.82 12.98 -7.82
C LEU A 276 -16.71 14.45 -7.41
N ALA A 277 -17.82 15.10 -7.07
CA ALA A 277 -17.83 16.46 -6.55
C ALA A 277 -17.07 16.58 -5.22
N ALA A 278 -17.32 15.64 -4.30
CA ALA A 278 -16.61 15.58 -3.02
C ALA A 278 -15.10 15.35 -3.22
N TRP A 279 -14.73 14.47 -4.15
CA TRP A 279 -13.32 14.22 -4.49
C TRP A 279 -12.62 15.45 -5.07
N ARG A 280 -13.28 16.15 -6.01
CA ARG A 280 -12.72 17.36 -6.65
C ARG A 280 -12.85 18.61 -5.79
N GLY A 281 -13.59 18.55 -4.68
CA GLY A 281 -13.84 19.69 -3.79
C GLY A 281 -14.70 20.79 -4.43
N ARG A 282 -15.46 20.47 -5.49
CA ARG A 282 -16.35 21.41 -6.18
C ARG A 282 -17.53 20.68 -6.82
N PRO A 283 -18.66 21.36 -7.11
CA PRO A 283 -19.69 20.79 -7.96
C PRO A 283 -19.12 20.33 -9.31
N VAL A 284 -19.66 19.24 -9.84
CA VAL A 284 -19.27 18.66 -11.13
C VAL A 284 -20.50 18.46 -12.00
N THR A 285 -20.34 18.51 -13.33
CA THR A 285 -21.47 18.30 -14.25
C THR A 285 -21.60 16.82 -14.66
N PRO A 286 -22.77 16.38 -15.15
CA PRO A 286 -22.96 15.04 -15.71
C PRO A 286 -21.97 14.69 -16.84
N GLU A 287 -21.54 15.67 -17.63
CA GLU A 287 -20.52 15.50 -18.68
C GLU A 287 -19.15 15.20 -18.08
N GLU A 288 -18.81 15.84 -16.96
CA GLU A 288 -17.57 15.57 -16.24
C GLU A 288 -17.56 14.18 -15.61
N VAL A 289 -18.72 13.71 -15.12
CA VAL A 289 -18.89 12.33 -14.66
C VAL A 289 -18.74 11.35 -15.83
N ARG A 290 -19.34 11.65 -16.99
CA ARG A 290 -19.19 10.82 -18.19
C ARG A 290 -17.75 10.77 -18.70
N ALA A 291 -17.02 11.87 -18.56
CA ALA A 291 -15.61 12.00 -18.95
C ALA A 291 -14.62 11.51 -17.87
N LEU A 292 -15.11 10.91 -16.77
CA LEU A 292 -14.27 10.37 -15.71
C LEU A 292 -13.27 9.35 -16.28
N SER A 293 -11.98 9.63 -16.06
CA SER A 293 -10.91 8.74 -16.50
C SER A 293 -10.80 7.51 -15.60
N ALA A 294 -10.36 6.38 -16.16
CA ALA A 294 -10.13 5.16 -15.39
C ALA A 294 -9.09 5.36 -14.27
N GLU A 295 -8.07 6.19 -14.51
CA GLU A 295 -7.04 6.49 -13.51
C GLU A 295 -7.59 7.32 -12.34
N GLU A 296 -8.41 8.35 -12.62
CA GLU A 296 -9.06 9.14 -11.56
C GLU A 296 -10.06 8.27 -10.77
N ALA A 297 -10.84 7.44 -11.45
CA ALA A 297 -11.73 6.48 -10.80
C ALA A 297 -10.95 5.54 -9.86
N LYS A 298 -9.82 5.03 -10.33
CA LYS A 298 -8.92 4.16 -9.56
C LYS A 298 -8.39 4.87 -8.31
N GLU A 299 -8.00 6.13 -8.40
CA GLU A 299 -7.57 6.92 -7.24
C GLU A 299 -8.70 7.09 -6.21
N ILE A 300 -9.92 7.38 -6.68
CA ILE A 300 -11.12 7.48 -5.85
C ILE A 300 -11.39 6.16 -5.11
N TYR A 301 -11.40 5.03 -5.83
CA TYR A 301 -11.57 3.71 -5.23
C TYR A 301 -10.50 3.39 -4.18
N ARG A 302 -9.25 3.75 -4.48
CA ARG A 302 -8.13 3.52 -3.56
C ARG A 302 -8.29 4.33 -2.29
N ALA A 303 -8.61 5.62 -2.41
CA ALA A 303 -8.68 6.53 -1.27
C ALA A 303 -9.93 6.28 -0.41
N GLN A 304 -11.11 6.21 -1.03
CA GLN A 304 -12.39 6.23 -0.32
C GLN A 304 -12.85 4.85 0.17
N TYR A 305 -12.31 3.77 -0.41
CA TYR A 305 -12.73 2.41 -0.09
C TYR A 305 -11.55 1.54 0.36
N TRP A 306 -10.55 1.33 -0.50
CA TRP A 306 -9.44 0.39 -0.23
C TRP A 306 -8.64 0.78 1.01
N ASN A 307 -8.19 2.04 1.07
CA ASN A 307 -7.38 2.56 2.17
C ASN A 307 -8.21 2.74 3.44
N LEU A 308 -9.45 3.23 3.31
CA LEU A 308 -10.35 3.48 4.43
C LEU A 308 -10.67 2.19 5.20
N MET A 309 -10.87 1.08 4.48
CA MET A 309 -11.11 -0.25 5.07
C MET A 309 -9.81 -1.02 5.32
N ARG A 310 -8.65 -0.42 5.05
CA ARG A 310 -7.33 -1.06 5.18
C ARG A 310 -7.25 -2.43 4.50
N CYS A 311 -7.81 -2.55 3.30
CA CYS A 311 -7.89 -3.82 2.58
C CYS A 311 -6.51 -4.44 2.30
N GLU A 312 -5.47 -3.61 2.10
CA GLU A 312 -4.10 -4.07 1.94
C GLU A 312 -3.59 -4.91 3.13
N ASP A 313 -4.07 -4.61 4.34
CA ASP A 313 -3.64 -5.26 5.58
C ASP A 313 -4.40 -6.56 5.88
N LEU A 314 -5.51 -6.82 5.18
CA LEU A 314 -6.33 -8.03 5.31
C LEU A 314 -5.71 -9.22 4.54
N PRO A 315 -6.05 -10.47 4.90
CA PRO A 315 -5.67 -11.63 4.10
C PRO A 315 -6.22 -11.56 2.66
N ARG A 316 -5.53 -12.20 1.71
CA ARG A 316 -5.99 -12.30 0.32
C ARG A 316 -7.34 -13.03 0.26
N GLY A 317 -8.21 -12.60 -0.64
CA GLY A 317 -9.60 -13.07 -0.74
C GLY A 317 -10.53 -12.35 0.24
N ILE A 318 -10.10 -12.16 1.50
CA ILE A 318 -10.85 -11.37 2.49
C ILE A 318 -10.85 -9.89 2.12
N ASP A 319 -9.71 -9.38 1.62
CA ASP A 319 -9.58 -8.03 1.06
C ASP A 319 -10.60 -7.76 -0.05
N LEU A 320 -10.77 -8.69 -1.00
CA LEU A 320 -11.76 -8.59 -2.07
C LEU A 320 -13.20 -8.61 -1.52
N MET A 321 -13.53 -9.55 -0.62
CA MET A 321 -14.87 -9.65 -0.04
C MET A 321 -15.28 -8.37 0.69
N VAL A 322 -14.36 -7.77 1.45
CA VAL A 322 -14.60 -6.52 2.19
C VAL A 322 -14.66 -5.34 1.25
N PHE A 323 -13.77 -5.27 0.26
CA PHE A 323 -13.70 -4.18 -0.70
C PHE A 323 -14.96 -4.09 -1.56
N ASP A 324 -15.35 -5.18 -2.23
CA ASP A 324 -16.52 -5.19 -3.13
C ASP A 324 -17.81 -4.88 -2.37
N PHE A 325 -17.99 -5.44 -1.18
CA PHE A 325 -19.17 -5.14 -0.38
C PHE A 325 -19.15 -3.70 0.16
N GLY A 326 -17.97 -3.15 0.47
CA GLY A 326 -17.81 -1.77 0.89
C GLY A 326 -18.15 -0.76 -0.19
N VAL A 327 -17.89 -1.08 -1.47
CA VAL A 327 -18.33 -0.27 -2.62
C VAL A 327 -19.84 -0.27 -2.74
N ASN A 328 -20.49 -1.42 -2.52
CA ASN A 328 -21.93 -1.56 -2.71
C ASN A 328 -22.78 -1.04 -1.52
N ALA A 329 -22.37 -1.34 -0.29
CA ALA A 329 -23.15 -1.07 0.94
C ALA A 329 -22.49 -0.08 1.90
N GLY A 330 -21.36 0.50 1.49
CA GLY A 330 -20.59 1.46 2.27
C GLY A 330 -19.48 0.82 3.13
N PRO A 331 -18.33 1.50 3.29
CA PRO A 331 -17.17 0.98 4.03
C PRO A 331 -17.48 0.49 5.45
N GLY A 332 -18.21 1.31 6.23
CA GLY A 332 -18.53 0.98 7.62
C GLY A 332 -19.43 -0.26 7.76
N THR A 333 -20.37 -0.46 6.84
CA THR A 333 -21.25 -1.63 6.82
C THR A 333 -20.44 -2.91 6.54
N SER A 334 -19.54 -2.83 5.56
CA SER A 334 -18.69 -3.95 5.16
C SER A 334 -17.73 -4.37 6.28
N VAL A 335 -17.06 -3.40 6.91
CA VAL A 335 -16.16 -3.69 8.04
C VAL A 335 -16.92 -4.28 9.22
N LYS A 336 -18.13 -3.79 9.54
CA LYS A 336 -18.97 -4.39 10.60
C LYS A 336 -19.36 -5.82 10.29
N LEU A 337 -19.58 -6.15 9.02
CA LEU A 337 -19.88 -7.52 8.59
C LEU A 337 -18.66 -8.43 8.80
N LEU A 338 -17.46 -7.99 8.41
CA LEU A 338 -16.21 -8.70 8.73
C LEU A 338 -16.04 -8.92 10.23
N GLN A 339 -16.22 -7.87 11.03
CA GLN A 339 -16.02 -7.91 12.48
C GLN A 339 -16.95 -8.91 13.15
N ARG A 340 -18.22 -8.98 12.73
CA ARG A 340 -19.16 -10.01 13.20
C ARG A 340 -18.69 -11.42 12.82
N ALA A 341 -18.25 -11.61 11.58
CA ALA A 341 -17.80 -12.92 11.09
C ALA A 341 -16.57 -13.44 11.84
N VAL A 342 -15.65 -12.56 12.25
CA VAL A 342 -14.45 -12.92 13.02
C VAL A 342 -14.61 -12.77 14.53
N GLY A 343 -15.84 -12.51 15.02
CA GLY A 343 -16.16 -12.50 16.45
C GLY A 343 -15.59 -11.32 17.25
N VAL A 344 -15.35 -10.17 16.63
CA VAL A 344 -14.90 -8.94 17.30
C VAL A 344 -16.01 -7.87 17.33
N LYS A 345 -15.83 -6.84 18.17
CA LYS A 345 -16.80 -5.74 18.28
C LYS A 345 -17.02 -5.06 16.90
N PRO A 346 -18.27 -4.94 16.41
CA PRO A 346 -18.56 -4.35 15.11
C PRO A 346 -18.61 -2.82 15.18
N ASP A 347 -17.46 -2.18 15.37
CA ASP A 347 -17.33 -0.72 15.42
C ASP A 347 -17.20 -0.06 14.03
N GLY A 348 -16.96 -0.84 12.97
CA GLY A 348 -16.83 -0.36 11.60
C GLY A 348 -15.44 0.16 11.22
N ALA A 349 -14.43 -0.01 12.09
CA ALA A 349 -13.05 0.36 11.81
C ALA A 349 -12.14 -0.88 11.82
N VAL A 350 -11.23 -0.98 10.84
CA VAL A 350 -10.24 -2.07 10.79
C VAL A 350 -9.08 -1.76 11.73
N GLY A 351 -9.29 -2.05 13.02
CA GLY A 351 -8.29 -1.95 14.07
C GLY A 351 -7.41 -3.20 14.23
N PRO A 352 -6.43 -3.16 15.15
CA PRO A 352 -5.53 -4.29 15.42
C PRO A 352 -6.25 -5.59 15.79
N TYR A 353 -7.37 -5.51 16.50
CA TYR A 353 -8.18 -6.69 16.87
C TYR A 353 -8.84 -7.34 15.66
N THR A 354 -9.46 -6.54 14.78
CA THR A 354 -10.03 -7.00 13.52
C THR A 354 -8.97 -7.69 12.65
N LEU A 355 -7.80 -7.07 12.50
CA LEU A 355 -6.70 -7.64 11.70
C LEU A 355 -6.17 -8.95 12.28
N ARG A 356 -6.00 -9.02 13.60
CA ARG A 356 -5.53 -10.25 14.26
C ARG A 356 -6.53 -11.38 14.07
N ALA A 357 -7.81 -11.12 14.30
CA ALA A 357 -8.86 -12.12 14.15
C ALA A 357 -9.01 -12.57 12.70
N ALA A 358 -9.00 -11.64 11.73
CA ALA A 358 -9.05 -11.97 10.31
C ALA A 358 -7.85 -12.81 9.83
N LYS A 359 -6.64 -12.54 10.35
CA LYS A 359 -5.43 -13.32 10.01
C LYS A 359 -5.37 -14.68 10.70
N ALA A 360 -6.04 -14.84 11.83
CA ALA A 360 -6.10 -16.11 12.55
C ALA A 360 -7.18 -17.05 12.00
N ALA A 361 -8.18 -16.51 11.30
CA ALA A 361 -9.24 -17.29 10.67
C ALA A 361 -8.74 -18.02 9.41
N GLU A 362 -9.29 -19.21 9.17
CA GLU A 362 -9.09 -19.91 7.91
C GLU A 362 -9.82 -19.17 6.78
N ALA A 363 -9.12 -18.96 5.65
CA ALA A 363 -9.61 -18.08 4.59
C ALA A 363 -10.89 -18.61 3.94
N GLY A 364 -10.94 -19.90 3.55
CA GLY A 364 -12.11 -20.51 2.92
C GLY A 364 -13.39 -20.35 3.76
N PRO A 365 -13.44 -20.88 5.00
CA PRO A 365 -14.60 -20.73 5.89
C PRO A 365 -15.00 -19.28 6.15
N LEU A 366 -14.02 -18.37 6.30
CA LEU A 366 -14.33 -16.95 6.49
C LEU A 366 -14.95 -16.34 5.22
N ILE A 367 -14.44 -16.65 4.03
CA ILE A 367 -15.02 -16.19 2.75
C ILE A 367 -16.47 -16.66 2.62
N GLU A 368 -16.75 -17.94 2.93
CA GLU A 368 -18.11 -18.48 2.94
C GLU A 368 -19.02 -17.74 3.92
N ALA A 369 -18.54 -17.52 5.15
CA ALA A 369 -19.29 -16.79 6.16
C ALA A 369 -19.60 -15.34 5.73
N LEU A 370 -18.63 -14.66 5.11
CA LEU A 370 -18.82 -13.31 4.58
C LEU A 370 -19.82 -13.29 3.41
N ALA A 371 -19.75 -14.25 2.49
CA ALA A 371 -20.67 -14.37 1.37
C ALA A 371 -22.11 -14.60 1.86
N GLN A 372 -22.29 -15.51 2.81
CA GLN A 372 -23.60 -15.79 3.39
C GLN A 372 -24.15 -14.58 4.16
N ALA A 373 -23.36 -13.97 5.03
CA ALA A 373 -23.77 -12.78 5.78
C ALA A 373 -24.13 -11.60 4.85
N ARG A 374 -23.43 -11.45 3.73
CA ARG A 374 -23.74 -10.45 2.71
C ARG A 374 -25.05 -10.75 2.00
N LEU A 375 -25.31 -12.00 1.64
CA LEU A 375 -26.58 -12.40 1.03
C LEU A 375 -27.76 -12.15 1.99
N ASP A 376 -27.58 -12.43 3.27
CA ASP A 376 -28.59 -12.18 4.29
C ASP A 376 -28.83 -10.68 4.52
N HIS A 377 -27.78 -9.86 4.43
CA HIS A 377 -27.93 -8.40 4.41
C HIS A 377 -28.81 -7.94 3.24
N TYR A 378 -28.57 -8.44 2.03
CA TYR A 378 -29.39 -8.08 0.87
C TYR A 378 -30.83 -8.57 0.98
N ARG A 379 -31.06 -9.79 1.50
CA ARG A 379 -32.41 -10.33 1.74
C ARG A 379 -33.23 -9.45 2.69
N GLY A 380 -32.57 -8.73 3.59
CA GLY A 380 -33.22 -7.77 4.49
C GLY A 380 -33.65 -6.45 3.83
N LEU A 381 -33.26 -6.17 2.57
CA LEU A 381 -33.62 -4.94 1.88
C LEU A 381 -35.00 -5.05 1.23
N ALA A 382 -35.82 -4.00 1.35
CA ALA A 382 -37.16 -3.93 0.75
C ALA A 382 -37.16 -4.10 -0.79
N THR A 383 -36.04 -3.75 -1.43
CA THR A 383 -35.83 -3.82 -2.88
C THR A 383 -35.34 -5.18 -3.38
N PHE A 384 -35.11 -6.15 -2.48
CA PHE A 384 -34.63 -7.49 -2.82
C PHE A 384 -35.51 -8.26 -3.82
N PRO A 385 -36.86 -8.20 -3.80
CA PRO A 385 -37.68 -8.90 -4.80
C PRO A 385 -37.38 -8.48 -6.25
N ARG A 386 -36.93 -7.23 -6.45
CA ARG A 386 -36.61 -6.67 -7.77
C ARG A 386 -35.16 -6.93 -8.17
N PHE A 387 -34.19 -6.70 -7.28
CA PHE A 387 -32.75 -6.72 -7.61
C PHE A 387 -31.98 -7.92 -7.03
N GLY A 388 -32.61 -8.70 -6.15
CA GLY A 388 -31.95 -9.76 -5.37
C GLY A 388 -31.29 -10.84 -6.21
N ARG A 389 -31.81 -11.14 -7.41
CA ARG A 389 -31.15 -12.08 -8.35
C ARG A 389 -29.79 -11.57 -8.83
N GLY A 390 -29.67 -10.27 -9.09
CA GLY A 390 -28.42 -9.64 -9.49
C GLY A 390 -27.42 -9.62 -8.33
N TRP A 391 -27.87 -9.23 -7.15
CA TRP A 391 -27.02 -9.23 -5.95
C TRP A 391 -26.55 -10.61 -5.56
N ALA A 392 -27.41 -11.63 -5.59
CA ALA A 392 -27.02 -13.01 -5.30
C ALA A 392 -25.96 -13.53 -6.30
N ARG A 393 -26.09 -13.18 -7.58
CA ARG A 393 -25.07 -13.51 -8.59
C ARG A 393 -23.73 -12.81 -8.30
N ARG A 394 -23.74 -11.51 -8.00
CA ARG A 394 -22.51 -10.76 -7.63
C ARG A 394 -21.83 -11.38 -6.42
N VAL A 395 -22.59 -11.73 -5.37
CA VAL A 395 -22.04 -12.39 -4.18
C VAL A 395 -21.33 -13.68 -4.54
N GLU A 396 -21.96 -14.52 -5.36
CA GLU A 396 -21.42 -15.82 -5.75
C GLU A 396 -20.20 -15.69 -6.68
N ASP A 397 -20.21 -14.74 -7.62
CA ASP A 397 -19.07 -14.46 -8.50
C ASP A 397 -17.85 -13.96 -7.69
N VAL A 398 -18.07 -13.00 -6.79
CA VAL A 398 -17.01 -12.44 -5.93
C VAL A 398 -16.49 -13.50 -4.94
N ARG A 399 -17.37 -14.34 -4.40
CA ARG A 399 -16.98 -15.47 -3.53
C ARG A 399 -16.01 -16.41 -4.25
N ARG A 400 -16.32 -16.83 -5.47
CA ARG A 400 -15.43 -17.71 -6.25
C ARG A 400 -14.07 -17.06 -6.51
N GLN A 401 -14.06 -15.79 -6.88
CA GLN A 401 -12.80 -15.06 -7.11
C GLN A 401 -11.99 -14.90 -5.82
N ALA A 402 -12.64 -14.62 -4.69
CA ALA A 402 -12.00 -14.51 -3.40
C ALA A 402 -11.34 -15.83 -2.97
N LEU A 403 -12.02 -16.97 -3.17
CA LEU A 403 -11.45 -18.30 -2.89
C LEU A 403 -10.20 -18.57 -3.75
N LEU A 404 -10.27 -18.28 -5.05
CA LEU A 404 -9.11 -18.39 -5.95
C LEU A 404 -7.94 -17.51 -5.50
N MET A 405 -8.21 -16.27 -5.09
CA MET A 405 -7.17 -15.35 -4.59
C MET A 405 -6.57 -15.77 -3.24
N ALA A 406 -7.36 -16.46 -2.41
CA ALA A 406 -6.92 -17.02 -1.14
C ALA A 406 -6.15 -18.35 -1.30
N GLY A 407 -6.27 -19.01 -2.46
CA GLY A 407 -5.73 -20.35 -2.68
C GLY A 407 -6.45 -21.41 -1.86
N ALA A 408 -7.76 -21.21 -1.60
CA ALA A 408 -8.60 -22.02 -0.73
C ALA A 408 -9.64 -22.84 -1.51
#